data_AF-A0A6A7SG08-F1
#
_entry.id   AF-A0A6A7SG08-F1
#
_cell.length_a   1.000
_cell.length_b   1.000
_cell.length_c   1.000
_cell.angle_alpha   90.00
_cell.angle_beta   90.00
_cell.angle_gamma   90.00
#
_symmetry.space_group_name_H-M   'P 1'
#
loop_
_entity.id
_entity.type
_entity.pdbx_description
1 polymer ?
#
loop_
_entity_poly.entity_id
_entity_poly.type
_entity_poly.pdbx_seq_one_letter_code
_entity_poly.pdbx_strand_id
1 'polypeptide(L)'
;MKRTVISALVTMALLAGVAGMSGLEGLDARIAQLRENWVAAQATPNEEVKEAKISRLNRETAKLVARFPDNETVLHWHRALVHAERHYMRGET
;
A
#
# COMPACT_ATOMS: atom_id res chain seq x y z
N MET A 1 2.90 -44.86 -14.27
CA MET A 1 2.22 -43.95 -13.32
C MET A 1 3.09 -42.74 -12.94
N LYS A 2 3.50 -41.91 -13.91
CA LYS A 2 4.34 -40.69 -13.64
C LYS A 2 3.78 -39.39 -14.24
N ARG A 3 2.65 -39.45 -14.96
CA ARG A 3 2.06 -38.29 -15.66
C ARG A 3 1.13 -37.43 -14.79
N THR A 4 0.62 -37.96 -13.68
CA THR A 4 -0.42 -37.31 -12.87
C THR A 4 0.13 -36.25 -11.91
N VAL A 5 1.41 -36.31 -11.54
CA VAL A 5 2.01 -35.39 -10.55
C VAL A 5 2.39 -34.05 -11.18
N ILE A 6 2.77 -34.04 -12.46
CA ILE A 6 3.18 -32.81 -13.17
C ILE A 6 1.95 -31.91 -13.42
N SER A 7 0.80 -32.48 -13.76
CA SER A 7 -0.44 -31.69 -13.96
C SER A 7 -0.88 -30.98 -12.68
N ALA A 8 -0.73 -31.58 -11.50
CA ALA A 8 -1.14 -30.95 -10.23
C ALA A 8 -0.26 -29.73 -9.87
N LEU A 9 1.05 -29.81 -10.14
CA LEU A 9 1.98 -28.69 -9.90
C LEU A 9 1.75 -27.52 -10.88
N VAL A 10 1.42 -27.82 -12.14
CA VAL A 10 1.11 -26.78 -13.15
C VAL A 10 -0.22 -26.08 -12.83
N THR A 11 -1.22 -26.80 -12.32
CA THR A 11 -2.50 -26.20 -11.92
C THR A 11 -2.35 -25.29 -10.68
N MET A 12 -1.53 -25.67 -9.70
CA MET A 12 -1.23 -24.78 -8.55
C MET A 12 -0.45 -23.53 -8.95
N ALA A 13 0.52 -23.65 -9.87
CA ALA A 13 1.26 -22.49 -10.38
C ALA A 13 0.36 -21.53 -11.19
N LEU A 14 -0.59 -22.06 -11.96
CA LEU A 14 -1.58 -21.25 -12.68
C LEU A 14 -2.59 -20.58 -11.73
N LEU A 15 -3.05 -21.26 -10.68
CA LEU A 15 -3.92 -20.66 -9.67
C LEU A 15 -3.22 -19.56 -8.86
N ALA A 16 -1.93 -19.72 -8.55
CA ALA A 16 -1.11 -18.67 -7.95
C ALA A 16 -0.88 -17.49 -8.91
N GLY A 17 -0.72 -17.76 -10.22
CA GLY A 17 -0.58 -16.74 -11.25
C GLY A 17 -1.85 -15.90 -11.47
N VAL A 18 -3.04 -16.52 -11.38
CA VAL A 18 -4.33 -15.80 -11.51
C VAL A 18 -4.66 -15.01 -10.24
N ALA A 19 -4.34 -15.53 -9.05
CA ALA A 19 -4.48 -14.77 -7.79
C ALA A 19 -3.50 -13.58 -7.71
N GLY A 20 -2.32 -13.69 -8.35
CA GLY A 20 -1.33 -12.62 -8.43
C GLY A 20 -1.78 -11.42 -9.27
N MET A 21 -2.52 -11.65 -10.36
CA MET A 21 -3.00 -10.55 -11.22
C MET A 21 -4.09 -9.71 -10.55
N SER A 22 -5.02 -10.32 -9.81
CA SER A 22 -6.04 -9.57 -9.03
C SER A 22 -5.44 -8.79 -7.86
N GLY A 23 -4.32 -9.25 -7.30
CA GLY A 23 -3.58 -8.57 -6.23
C GLY A 23 -2.81 -7.34 -6.72
N LEU A 24 -2.28 -7.38 -7.95
CA LEU A 24 -1.52 -6.28 -8.56
C LEU A 24 -2.42 -5.17 -9.12
N GLU A 25 -3.52 -5.51 -9.81
CA GLU A 25 -4.53 -4.51 -10.22
C GLU A 25 -5.13 -3.81 -8.98
N GLY A 26 -5.31 -4.55 -7.89
CA GLY A 26 -5.72 -3.99 -6.61
C GLY A 26 -4.64 -3.12 -5.93
N LEU A 27 -3.35 -3.37 -6.19
CA LEU A 27 -2.26 -2.59 -5.63
C LEU A 27 -2.16 -1.22 -6.31
N ASP A 28 -2.19 -1.18 -7.64
CA ASP A 28 -2.12 0.08 -8.38
C ASP A 28 -3.32 0.99 -8.05
N ALA A 29 -4.52 0.42 -7.96
CA ALA A 29 -5.71 1.15 -7.52
C ALA A 29 -5.56 1.69 -6.07
N ARG A 30 -4.97 0.90 -5.17
CA ARG A 30 -4.71 1.33 -3.78
C ARG A 30 -3.64 2.42 -3.71
N ILE A 31 -2.60 2.36 -4.53
CA ILE A 31 -1.58 3.40 -4.63
C ILE A 31 -2.20 4.70 -5.18
N ALA A 32 -3.05 4.60 -6.21
CA ALA A 32 -3.78 5.73 -6.74
C ALA A 32 -4.67 6.38 -5.66
N GLN A 33 -5.45 5.58 -4.93
CA GLN A 33 -6.28 6.07 -3.82
C GLN A 33 -5.44 6.72 -2.72
N LEU A 34 -4.27 6.16 -2.41
CA LEU A 34 -3.36 6.73 -1.42
C LEU A 34 -2.88 8.12 -1.84
N ARG A 35 -2.52 8.29 -3.11
CA ARG A 35 -2.09 9.56 -3.68
C ARG A 35 -3.21 10.60 -3.64
N GLU A 36 -4.43 10.22 -4.02
CA GLU A 36 -5.60 11.11 -3.95
C GLU A 36 -5.89 11.55 -2.51
N ASN A 37 -5.90 10.60 -1.57
CA ASN A 37 -6.14 10.91 -0.17
C ASN A 37 -5.03 11.78 0.44
N TRP A 38 -3.78 11.59 0.02
CA TRP A 38 -2.66 12.44 0.41
C TRP A 38 -2.86 13.89 -0.07
N VAL A 39 -3.25 14.09 -1.33
CA VAL A 39 -3.56 15.42 -1.87
C VAL A 39 -4.72 16.06 -1.10
N ALA A 40 -5.78 15.29 -0.81
CA ALA A 40 -6.92 15.76 -0.04
C ALA A 40 -6.55 16.09 1.43
N ALA A 41 -5.61 15.34 2.02
CA ALA A 41 -5.08 15.64 3.35
C ALA A 41 -4.27 16.95 3.32
N GLN A 42 -3.41 17.15 2.32
CA GLN A 42 -2.62 18.36 2.17
C GLN A 42 -3.46 19.62 1.97
N ALA A 43 -4.57 19.51 1.25
CA ALA A 43 -5.53 20.58 1.04
C ALA A 43 -6.42 20.88 2.26
N THR A 44 -6.30 20.11 3.35
CA THR A 44 -7.11 20.32 4.56
C THR A 44 -6.60 21.56 5.33
N PRO A 45 -7.42 22.60 5.54
CA PRO A 45 -6.96 23.86 6.16
C PRO A 45 -6.75 23.76 7.68
N ASN A 46 -7.50 22.86 8.34
CA ASN A 46 -7.38 22.64 9.77
C ASN A 46 -6.23 21.65 10.04
N GLU A 47 -5.21 22.11 10.74
CA GLU A 47 -3.98 21.33 11.03
C GLU A 47 -4.26 20.06 11.84
N GLU A 48 -5.14 20.10 12.84
CA GLU A 48 -5.51 18.91 13.64
C GLU A 48 -6.20 17.84 12.77
N VAL A 49 -7.10 18.28 11.88
CA VAL A 49 -7.78 17.38 10.94
C VAL A 49 -6.80 16.84 9.90
N LYS A 50 -5.84 17.67 9.46
CA LYS A 50 -4.79 17.28 8.52
C LYS A 50 -3.86 16.24 9.13
N GLU A 51 -3.42 16.43 10.36
CA GLU A 51 -2.62 15.48 11.13
C GLU A 51 -3.34 14.14 11.27
N ALA A 52 -4.60 14.15 11.69
CA ALA A 52 -5.41 12.93 11.83
C ALA A 52 -5.53 12.16 10.50
N LYS A 53 -5.70 12.87 9.38
CA LYS A 53 -5.74 12.28 8.03
C LYS A 53 -4.39 11.68 7.64
N ILE A 54 -3.28 12.37 7.88
CA ILE A 54 -1.93 11.87 7.58
C ILE A 54 -1.61 10.64 8.43
N SER A 55 -1.94 10.65 9.72
CA SER A 55 -1.76 9.49 10.60
C SER A 55 -2.58 8.28 10.15
N ARG A 56 -3.82 8.52 9.71
CA ARG A 56 -4.65 7.45 9.10
C ARG A 56 -4.00 6.89 7.84
N LEU A 57 -3.52 7.75 6.94
CA LEU A 57 -2.84 7.33 5.72
C LEU A 57 -1.59 6.50 6.03
N ASN A 58 -0.79 6.91 7.03
CA ASN A 58 0.38 6.13 7.43
C ASN A 58 0.01 4.71 7.89
N ARG A 59 -1.07 4.56 8.68
CA ARG A 59 -1.59 3.23 9.08
C ARG A 59 -2.07 2.40 7.89
N GLU A 60 -2.71 3.01 6.90
CA GLU A 60 -3.15 2.33 5.69
C GLU A 60 -1.96 1.86 4.84
N THR A 61 -0.92 2.69 4.71
CA THR A 61 0.31 2.32 3.99
C THR A 61 1.11 1.25 4.73
N ALA A 62 1.15 1.28 6.06
CA ALA A 62 1.82 0.22 6.84
C ALA A 62 1.16 -1.16 6.59
N LYS A 63 -0.16 -1.22 6.40
CA LYS A 63 -0.86 -2.44 6.01
C LYS A 63 -0.50 -2.88 4.58
N LEU A 64 -0.24 -1.93 3.68
CA LEU A 64 0.26 -2.24 2.33
C LEU A 64 1.68 -2.80 2.39
N VAL A 65 2.58 -2.21 3.19
CA VAL A 65 3.95 -2.74 3.40
C VAL A 65 3.91 -4.16 3.94
N ALA A 66 3.03 -4.46 4.90
CA ALA A 66 2.91 -5.82 5.43
C ALA A 66 2.44 -6.85 4.37
N ARG A 67 1.69 -6.41 3.36
CA ARG A 67 1.22 -7.27 2.26
C ARG A 67 2.20 -7.33 1.09
N PHE A 68 2.95 -6.26 0.85
CA PHE A 68 3.89 -6.09 -0.26
C PHE A 68 5.22 -5.52 0.26
N PRO A 69 5.98 -6.30 1.07
CA PRO A 69 7.15 -5.79 1.78
C PRO A 69 8.28 -5.33 0.87
N ASP A 70 8.40 -5.93 -0.31
CA ASP A 70 9.47 -5.65 -1.27
C ASP A 70 9.05 -4.68 -2.40
N ASN A 71 7.81 -4.17 -2.38
CA ASN A 71 7.35 -3.25 -3.41
C ASN A 71 7.90 -1.83 -3.15
N GLU A 72 8.81 -1.38 -4.02
CA GLU A 72 9.49 -0.10 -3.88
C GLU A 72 8.53 1.10 -3.81
N THR A 73 7.44 1.08 -4.58
CA THR A 73 6.44 2.16 -4.57
C THR A 73 5.72 2.24 -3.22
N VAL A 74 5.33 1.10 -2.65
CA VAL A 74 4.70 1.03 -1.33
C VAL A 74 5.67 1.50 -0.25
N LEU A 75 6.92 1.06 -0.30
CA LEU A 75 7.97 1.48 0.64
C LEU A 75 8.25 2.98 0.55
N HIS A 76 8.30 3.54 -0.66
CA HIS A 76 8.46 4.97 -0.89
C HIS A 76 7.34 5.77 -0.22
N TRP A 77 6.08 5.39 -0.47
CA TRP A 77 4.92 6.05 0.15
C TRP A 77 4.91 5.92 1.67
N HIS A 78 5.32 4.78 2.21
CA HIS A 78 5.39 4.60 3.66
C HIS A 78 6.42 5.55 4.28
N ARG A 79 7.62 5.66 3.68
CA ARG A 79 8.65 6.59 4.16
C ARG A 79 8.18 8.05 4.08
N ALA A 80 7.51 8.43 2.99
CA ALA A 80 6.97 9.78 2.83
C ALA A 80 5.92 10.11 3.91
N LEU A 81 5.00 9.18 4.20
CA LEU A 81 3.97 9.37 5.21
C LEU A 81 4.51 9.35 6.64
N VAL A 82 5.49 8.50 6.95
CA VAL A 82 6.19 8.51 8.24
C VAL A 82 6.91 9.85 8.45
N HIS A 83 7.56 10.38 7.41
CA HIS A 83 8.21 11.68 7.49
C HIS A 83 7.20 12.80 7.71
N ALA A 84 6.11 12.81 6.95
CA ALA A 84 5.03 13.77 7.09
C ALA A 84 4.41 13.74 8.49
N GLU A 85 4.01 12.57 8.98
CA GLU A 85 3.45 12.42 10.32
C GLU A 85 4.40 12.95 11.39
N ARG A 86 5.70 12.64 11.29
CA ARG A 86 6.71 13.17 12.23
C ARG A 86 6.89 14.69 12.17
N HIS A 87 6.67 15.30 11.01
CA HIS A 87 6.76 16.75 10.84
C HIS A 87 5.57 17.44 11.55
N TYR A 88 4.35 16.97 11.28
CA TYR A 88 3.14 17.52 11.90
C TYR A 88 3.07 17.25 13.42
N MET A 89 3.43 16.05 13.86
CA MET A 89 3.45 15.70 15.29
C MET A 89 4.49 16.47 16.12
N ARG A 90 5.54 17.02 15.49
CA ARG A 90 6.59 17.78 16.18
C ARG A 90 6.33 19.29 16.21
N GLY A 91 5.26 19.77 15.58
CA GLY A 91 4.95 21.20 15.52
C GLY A 91 6.03 22.02 14.81
N GLU A 92 6.86 21.38 13.97
CA GLU A 92 7.81 22.07 13.08
C GLU A 92 7.00 22.62 11.89
N THR A 93 6.15 23.63 12.11
CA THR A 93 5.43 24.34 11.04
C THR A 93 6.13 25.64 10.66
#